data_AF-A0A4Q9GED5-F1
#
_entry.id   AF-A0A4Q9GED5-F1
#
_cell.length_a   1.000
_cell.length_b   1.000
_cell.length_c   1.000
_cell.angle_alpha   90.00
_cell.angle_beta   90.00
_cell.angle_gamma   90.00
#
_symmetry.space_group_name_H-M   'P 1'
#
loop_
_entity.id
_entity.type
_entity.pdbx_description
1 polymer ?
#
loop_
_entity_poly.entity_id
_entity_poly.type
_entity_poly.pdbx_seq_one_letter_code
_entity_poly.pdbx_strand_id
1 'polypeptide(L)'
;MTTTTNETAPAAPVDHLRFHRAHAHLAPTFGNDKFALRAEAFARFFGTPTFLGAQTLIVVLWVCLNIFGVTHFDVYPFILLNLAFSLQSAYAAPLILLAQTRQAARDKAQSDADALHRESLAVANTGRLAQAAQNTAQLMALLEQNTRLTEMTKTLTERIENLTSEMHQHFVRKDQPKV
;
A
#
# COMPACT_ATOMS: atom_id res chain seq x y z
N MET A 1 22.73 23.80 -35.57
CA MET A 1 21.55 22.98 -35.21
C MET A 1 22.06 21.79 -34.41
N THR A 2 22.22 21.96 -33.09
CA THR A 2 22.76 20.95 -32.19
C THR A 2 21.61 20.30 -31.44
N THR A 3 21.31 19.05 -31.80
CA THR A 3 20.38 18.17 -31.08
C THR A 3 20.92 17.91 -29.67
N THR A 4 20.26 18.48 -28.66
CA THR A 4 20.45 18.13 -27.26
C THR A 4 19.83 16.76 -27.02
N THR A 5 20.67 15.73 -27.01
CA THR A 5 20.30 14.38 -26.60
C THR A 5 19.93 14.45 -25.12
N ASN A 6 18.64 14.36 -24.82
CA ASN A 6 18.13 14.34 -23.45
C ASN A 6 18.44 12.97 -22.85
N GLU A 7 19.61 12.86 -22.21
CA GLU A 7 20.04 11.68 -21.47
C GLU A 7 19.00 11.39 -20.38
N THR A 8 18.22 10.34 -20.58
CA THR A 8 17.27 9.85 -19.58
C THR A 8 18.09 9.21 -18.47
N ALA A 9 18.38 10.00 -17.43
CA ALA A 9 19.09 9.52 -16.24
C ALA A 9 18.39 8.25 -15.71
N PRO A 10 19.12 7.16 -15.44
CA PRO A 10 18.52 5.93 -14.97
C PRO A 10 17.83 6.20 -13.63
N ALA A 11 16.51 5.94 -13.58
CA ALA A 11 15.74 6.08 -12.35
C ALA A 11 16.42 5.28 -11.24
N ALA A 12 16.85 5.97 -10.18
CA ALA A 12 17.51 5.36 -9.04
C ALA A 12 16.69 4.16 -8.53
N PRO A 13 17.32 3.06 -8.06
CA PRO A 13 16.60 1.89 -7.57
C PRO A 13 15.57 2.30 -6.53
N VAL A 14 14.31 1.93 -6.75
CA VAL A 14 13.22 2.28 -5.83
C VAL A 14 13.42 1.48 -4.54
N ASP A 15 13.77 2.15 -3.46
CA ASP A 15 13.88 1.52 -2.14
C ASP A 15 12.47 1.26 -1.58
N HIS A 16 11.99 0.03 -1.77
CA HIS A 16 10.69 -0.43 -1.27
C HIS A 16 10.62 -0.51 0.26
N LEU A 17 11.77 -0.59 0.94
CA LEU A 17 11.84 -0.73 2.39
C LEU A 17 12.23 0.58 3.10
N ARG A 18 12.27 1.71 2.38
CA ARG A 18 12.72 2.99 2.94
C ARG A 18 11.96 3.36 4.22
N PHE A 19 10.65 3.11 4.25
CA PHE A 19 9.79 3.46 5.39
C PHE A 19 9.90 2.44 6.54
N HIS A 20 10.22 1.18 6.24
CA HIS A 20 10.47 0.15 7.25
C HIS A 20 11.88 0.25 7.86
N ARG A 21 12.83 0.92 7.19
CA ARG A 21 14.22 1.03 7.64
C ARG A 21 14.36 1.77 8.97
N ALA A 22 13.53 2.79 9.21
CA ALA A 22 13.48 3.50 10.49
C ALA A 22 13.11 2.56 11.66
N HIS A 23 12.33 1.50 11.37
CA HIS A 23 11.87 0.51 12.32
C HIS A 23 12.63 -0.83 12.26
N ALA A 24 13.72 -0.91 11.48
CA ALA A 24 14.47 -2.16 11.28
C ALA A 24 15.01 -2.78 12.59
N HIS A 25 15.23 -1.95 13.62
CA HIS A 25 15.66 -2.40 14.95
C HIS A 25 14.61 -3.23 15.71
N LEU A 26 13.33 -3.18 15.29
CA LEU A 26 12.24 -3.96 15.89
C LEU A 26 12.04 -5.34 15.24
N ALA A 27 12.74 -5.61 14.11
CA ALA A 27 12.53 -6.78 13.27
C ALA A 27 13.07 -8.12 13.85
N PRO A 28 14.24 -8.20 14.51
CA PRO A 28 14.68 -9.47 15.06
C PRO A 28 13.98 -9.74 16.41
N THR A 29 12.96 -10.58 16.41
CA THR A 29 12.26 -11.06 17.63
C THR A 29 13.17 -11.90 18.51
N PHE A 30 14.01 -12.69 17.83
CA PHE A 30 15.11 -13.51 18.30
C PHE A 30 16.15 -13.38 17.18
N GLY A 31 17.45 -13.26 17.47
CA GLY A 31 18.49 -13.09 16.43
C GLY A 31 18.51 -14.22 15.40
N ASN A 32 19.48 -14.25 14.49
CA ASN A 32 19.56 -15.32 13.48
C ASN A 32 20.10 -16.67 14.04
N ASP A 33 19.87 -16.92 15.32
CA ASP A 33 20.50 -17.98 16.11
C ASP A 33 19.59 -19.19 16.29
N LYS A 34 20.17 -20.31 16.74
CA LYS A 34 19.47 -21.55 17.08
C LYS A 34 18.32 -21.34 18.09
N PHE A 35 18.38 -20.29 18.89
CA PHE A 35 17.31 -19.91 19.81
C PHE A 35 16.06 -19.38 19.10
N ALA A 36 16.23 -18.65 17.98
CA ALA A 36 15.10 -18.15 17.20
C ALA A 36 14.31 -19.27 16.55
N LEU A 37 15.00 -20.26 15.98
CA LEU A 37 14.37 -21.44 15.39
C LEU A 37 13.58 -22.23 16.44
N ARG A 38 14.12 -22.38 17.66
CA ARG A 38 13.39 -23.02 18.76
C ARG A 38 12.21 -22.17 19.23
N ALA A 39 12.39 -20.86 19.37
CA ALA A 39 11.31 -19.95 19.75
C ALA A 39 10.18 -19.93 18.71
N GLU A 40 10.50 -20.02 17.42
CA GLU A 40 9.51 -20.15 16.34
C GLU A 40 8.76 -21.48 16.44
N ALA A 41 9.46 -22.58 16.68
CA ALA A 41 8.84 -23.89 16.88
C ALA A 41 7.90 -23.88 18.10
N PHE A 42 8.31 -23.27 19.22
CA PHE A 42 7.44 -23.08 20.38
C PHE A 42 6.24 -22.20 20.05
N ALA A 43 6.43 -21.05 19.39
CA ALA A 43 5.33 -20.16 19.03
C ALA A 43 4.28 -20.86 18.14
N ARG A 44 4.72 -21.64 17.16
CA ARG A 44 3.84 -22.43 16.29
C ARG A 44 3.09 -23.52 17.06
N PHE A 45 3.76 -24.16 18.02
CA PHE A 45 3.16 -25.19 18.86
C PHE A 45 2.05 -24.62 19.77
N PHE A 46 2.31 -23.52 20.47
CA PHE A 46 1.32 -22.84 21.33
C PHE A 46 0.14 -22.23 20.55
N GLY A 47 0.31 -21.92 19.25
CA GLY A 47 -0.75 -21.39 18.39
C GLY A 47 -1.72 -22.44 17.83
N THR A 48 -1.50 -23.72 18.09
CA THR A 48 -2.30 -24.82 17.52
C THR A 48 -3.30 -25.36 18.57
N PRO A 49 -4.57 -25.66 18.23
CA PRO A 49 -5.55 -26.23 19.18
C PRO A 49 -5.11 -27.58 19.78
N THR A 50 -4.16 -28.26 19.15
CA THR A 50 -3.56 -29.51 19.64
C THR A 50 -2.86 -29.34 20.99
N PHE A 51 -2.28 -28.17 21.29
CA PHE A 51 -1.64 -27.90 22.58
C PHE A 51 -2.65 -28.00 23.73
N LEU A 52 -3.82 -27.37 23.57
CA LEU A 52 -4.89 -27.41 24.58
C LEU A 52 -5.35 -28.86 24.81
N GLY A 53 -5.55 -29.64 23.74
CA GLY A 53 -5.95 -31.04 23.84
C GLY A 53 -4.91 -31.90 24.58
N ALA A 54 -3.62 -31.73 24.27
CA ALA A 54 -2.55 -32.45 24.96
C ALA A 54 -2.46 -32.06 26.44
N GLN A 55 -2.59 -30.77 26.78
CA GLN A 55 -2.59 -30.30 28.17
C GLN A 55 -3.76 -30.88 28.97
N THR A 56 -4.97 -30.88 28.40
CA THR A 56 -6.15 -31.50 29.03
C THR A 56 -5.96 -32.99 29.24
N LEU A 57 -5.40 -33.72 28.27
CA LEU A 57 -5.12 -35.16 28.40
C LEU A 57 -4.19 -35.45 29.57
N ILE A 58 -3.11 -34.67 29.71
CA ILE A 58 -2.13 -34.82 30.81
C ILE A 58 -2.80 -34.62 32.17
N VAL A 59 -3.64 -33.58 32.29
CA VAL A 59 -4.37 -33.26 33.53
C VAL A 59 -5.35 -34.38 33.88
N VAL A 60 -6.13 -34.85 32.90
CA VAL A 60 -7.08 -35.96 33.08
C VAL A 60 -6.35 -37.23 33.51
N LEU A 61 -5.25 -37.57 32.84
CA LEU A 61 -4.44 -38.74 33.19
C LEU A 61 -3.90 -38.64 34.62
N TRP A 62 -3.40 -37.47 35.03
CA TRP A 62 -2.91 -37.23 36.39
C TRP A 62 -4.00 -37.44 37.44
N VAL A 63 -5.20 -36.89 37.21
CA VAL A 63 -6.36 -37.06 38.09
C VAL A 63 -6.76 -38.54 38.17
N CYS A 64 -6.85 -39.24 37.04
CA CYS A 64 -7.16 -40.67 37.00
C CYS A 64 -6.14 -41.50 37.79
N LEU A 65 -4.84 -41.31 37.58
CA LEU A 65 -3.79 -42.05 38.28
C LEU A 65 -3.84 -41.88 39.81
N ASN A 66 -4.15 -40.66 40.29
CA ASN A 66 -4.32 -40.40 41.72
C ASN A 66 -5.61 -41.00 42.29
N ILE A 67 -6.73 -40.96 41.55
CA ILE A 67 -8.00 -41.57 41.98
C ILE A 67 -7.89 -43.10 42.06
N PHE A 68 -7.22 -43.74 41.10
CA PHE A 68 -7.02 -45.20 41.10
C PHE A 68 -6.01 -45.68 42.16
N GLY A 69 -5.49 -44.78 43.01
CA GLY A 69 -4.64 -45.14 44.14
C GLY A 69 -3.23 -45.62 43.76
N VAL A 70 -2.85 -45.46 42.49
CA VAL A 70 -1.52 -45.85 41.97
C VAL A 70 -0.42 -44.98 42.61
N THR A 71 -0.74 -43.73 42.91
CA THR A 71 0.13 -42.77 43.58
C THR A 71 -0.66 -41.96 44.60
N HIS A 72 -0.28 -42.01 45.89
CA HIS A 72 -0.91 -41.22 46.97
C HIS A 72 -0.35 -39.78 47.09
N PHE A 73 0.32 -39.28 46.06
CA PHE A 73 1.02 -37.99 46.11
C PHE A 73 0.08 -36.78 46.10
N ASP A 74 -1.14 -36.90 45.54
CA ASP A 74 -2.12 -35.80 45.47
C ASP A 74 -3.56 -36.32 45.71
N VAL A 75 -3.87 -36.71 46.95
CA VAL A 75 -5.20 -37.17 47.37
C VAL A 75 -6.19 -35.99 47.34
N TYR A 76 -7.48 -36.27 47.07
CA TYR A 76 -8.56 -35.28 47.09
C TYR A 76 -8.44 -34.36 48.34
N PRO A 77 -8.28 -33.03 48.18
CA PRO A 77 -8.75 -32.17 47.09
C PRO A 77 -7.69 -31.69 46.05
N PHE A 78 -6.67 -32.50 45.72
CA PHE A 78 -5.66 -32.18 44.68
C PHE A 78 -4.88 -30.87 44.92
N ILE A 79 -4.26 -30.73 46.10
CA ILE A 79 -3.59 -29.50 46.50
C ILE A 79 -2.39 -29.15 45.60
N LEU A 80 -1.65 -30.16 45.12
CA LEU A 80 -0.46 -29.93 44.29
C LEU A 80 -0.85 -29.48 42.89
N LEU A 81 -1.87 -30.12 42.30
CA LEU A 81 -2.41 -29.71 41.01
C LEU A 81 -2.96 -28.28 41.07
N ASN A 82 -3.70 -27.95 42.13
CA ASN A 82 -4.21 -26.59 42.31
C ASN A 82 -3.09 -25.56 42.48
N LEU A 83 -2.05 -25.89 43.25
CA LEU A 83 -0.89 -25.02 43.43
C LEU A 83 -0.13 -24.82 42.10
N ALA A 84 0.03 -25.88 41.31
CA ALA A 84 0.67 -25.81 40.00
C ALA A 84 -0.10 -24.91 39.03
N PHE A 85 -1.43 -25.05 38.94
CA PHE A 85 -2.27 -24.18 38.09
C PHE A 85 -2.28 -22.73 38.57
N SER A 86 -2.28 -22.50 39.88
CA SER A 86 -2.20 -21.18 40.47
C SER A 86 -0.89 -20.49 40.08
N LEU A 87 0.23 -21.21 40.18
CA LEU A 87 1.55 -20.71 39.76
C LEU A 87 1.62 -20.49 38.24
N GLN A 88 1.08 -21.43 37.45
CA GLN A 88 1.04 -21.34 36.00
C GLN A 88 0.33 -20.05 35.57
N SER A 89 -0.83 -19.76 36.16
CA SER A 89 -1.60 -18.55 35.87
C SER A 89 -0.88 -17.29 36.29
N ALA A 90 -0.28 -17.28 37.50
CA ALA A 90 0.46 -16.15 38.03
C ALA A 90 1.69 -15.76 37.17
N TYR A 91 2.39 -16.75 36.59
CA TYR A 91 3.52 -16.49 35.71
C TYR A 91 3.13 -16.26 34.24
N ALA A 92 2.03 -16.87 33.79
CA ALA A 92 1.52 -16.67 32.43
C ALA A 92 1.10 -15.21 32.19
N ALA A 93 0.35 -14.60 33.12
CA ALA A 93 -0.15 -13.24 32.96
C ALA A 93 0.95 -12.19 32.61
N PRO A 94 2.05 -12.07 33.39
CA PRO A 94 3.11 -11.11 33.07
C PRO A 94 3.89 -11.48 31.79
N LEU A 95 4.09 -12.77 31.51
CA LEU A 95 4.72 -13.21 30.26
C LEU A 95 3.87 -12.85 29.03
N ILE A 96 2.56 -13.06 29.12
CA ILE A 96 1.60 -12.69 28.08
C ILE A 96 1.63 -11.18 27.88
N LEU A 97 1.65 -10.38 28.96
CA LEU A 97 1.73 -8.93 28.87
C LEU A 97 3.05 -8.47 28.23
N LEU A 98 4.17 -9.12 28.53
CA LEU A 98 5.45 -8.81 27.90
C LEU A 98 5.46 -9.20 26.41
N ALA A 99 4.83 -10.31 26.04
CA ALA A 99 4.65 -10.70 24.64
C ALA A 99 3.75 -9.70 23.90
N GLN A 100 2.64 -9.28 24.52
CA GLN A 100 1.70 -8.31 23.95
C GLN A 100 2.32 -6.93 23.78
N THR A 101 3.06 -6.42 24.77
CA THR A 101 3.76 -5.12 24.65
C THR A 101 4.79 -5.14 23.53
N ARG A 102 5.54 -6.25 23.36
CA ARG A 102 6.45 -6.41 22.21
C ARG A 102 5.70 -6.49 20.88
N GLN A 103 4.56 -7.19 20.84
CA GLN A 103 3.74 -7.27 19.64
C GLN A 103 3.18 -5.90 19.25
N ALA A 104 2.61 -5.16 20.21
CA ALA A 104 2.06 -3.83 19.99
C ALA A 104 3.12 -2.83 19.50
N ALA A 105 4.36 -2.91 19.98
CA ALA A 105 5.46 -2.07 19.49
C ALA A 105 5.76 -2.32 18.01
N ARG A 106 5.70 -3.58 17.55
CA ARG A 106 5.88 -3.94 16.13
C ARG A 106 4.71 -3.49 15.29
N ASP A 107 3.50 -3.77 15.75
CA ASP A 107 2.28 -3.39 15.02
C ASP A 107 2.21 -1.88 14.83
N LYS A 108 2.59 -1.11 15.86
CA LYS A 108 2.71 0.35 15.77
C LYS A 108 3.75 0.78 14.72
N ALA A 109 4.94 0.20 14.77
CA ALA A 109 6.00 0.52 13.81
C ALA A 109 5.63 0.19 12.36
N GLN A 110 4.91 -0.91 12.14
CA GLN A 110 4.41 -1.26 10.82
C GLN A 110 3.31 -0.28 10.36
N SER A 111 2.38 0.08 11.25
CA SER A 111 1.36 1.09 10.98
C SER A 111 1.96 2.47 10.64
N ASP A 112 3.01 2.89 11.35
CA ASP A 112 3.70 4.16 11.10
C ASP A 112 4.37 4.17 9.72
N ALA A 113 5.06 3.08 9.35
CA ALA A 113 5.66 2.92 8.02
C ALA A 113 4.59 2.96 6.90
N ASP A 114 3.46 2.29 7.10
CA ASP A 114 2.34 2.27 6.15
C ASP A 114 1.68 3.65 6.03
N ALA A 115 1.61 4.42 7.11
CA ALA A 115 1.10 5.79 7.09
C ALA A 115 1.99 6.72 6.25
N LEU A 116 3.31 6.67 6.47
CA LEU A 116 4.29 7.45 5.69
C LEU A 116 4.26 7.05 4.21
N HIS A 117 4.13 5.75 3.92
CA HIS A 117 3.99 5.28 2.55
C HIS A 117 2.75 5.86 1.88
N ARG A 118 1.59 5.80 2.54
CA ARG A 118 0.32 6.36 2.04
C ARG A 118 0.42 7.86 1.80
N GLU A 119 1.05 8.61 2.70
CA GLU A 119 1.26 10.05 2.53
C GLU A 119 2.14 10.34 1.30
N SER A 120 3.23 9.61 1.12
CA SER A 120 4.11 9.77 -0.06
C SER A 120 3.38 9.50 -1.38
N LEU A 121 2.50 8.49 -1.41
CA LEU A 121 1.66 8.20 -2.58
C LEU A 121 0.63 9.30 -2.82
N ALA A 122 0.03 9.84 -1.75
CA ALA A 122 -0.94 10.93 -1.85
C ALA A 122 -0.30 12.17 -2.48
N VAL A 123 0.90 12.56 -2.03
CA VAL A 123 1.67 13.69 -2.61
C VAL A 123 2.05 13.44 -4.08
N ALA A 124 2.47 12.22 -4.42
CA ALA A 124 2.77 11.87 -5.80
C ALA A 124 1.52 11.95 -6.69
N ASN A 125 0.35 11.52 -6.18
CA ASN A 125 -0.91 11.58 -6.89
C ASN A 125 -1.42 13.01 -7.07
N THR A 126 -1.31 13.88 -6.05
CA THR A 126 -1.67 15.30 -6.21
C THR A 126 -0.79 15.98 -7.26
N GLY A 127 0.51 15.67 -7.31
CA GLY A 127 1.40 16.13 -8.36
C GLY A 127 0.97 15.68 -9.77
N ARG A 128 0.60 14.39 -9.92
CA ARG A 128 0.08 13.86 -11.20
C ARG A 128 -1.23 14.53 -11.62
N LEU A 129 -2.14 14.78 -10.69
CA LEU A 129 -3.40 15.48 -10.95
C LEU A 129 -3.15 16.92 -11.40
N ALA A 130 -2.21 17.63 -10.76
CA ALA A 130 -1.84 18.98 -11.16
C ALA A 130 -1.24 19.01 -12.57
N GLN A 131 -0.38 18.05 -12.92
CA GLN A 131 0.18 17.93 -14.26
C GLN A 131 -0.89 17.59 -15.30
N ALA A 132 -1.81 16.67 -14.99
CA ALA A 132 -2.94 16.34 -15.86
C ALA A 132 -3.85 17.55 -16.10
N ALA A 133 -4.10 18.39 -15.08
CA ALA A 133 -4.85 19.62 -15.22
C ALA A 133 -4.16 20.62 -16.16
N GLN A 134 -2.84 20.79 -16.03
CA GLN A 134 -2.06 21.65 -16.93
C GLN A 134 -2.11 21.16 -18.38
N ASN A 135 -1.92 19.86 -18.61
CA ASN A 135 -2.03 19.25 -19.93
C ASN A 135 -3.43 19.46 -20.53
N THR A 136 -4.48 19.32 -19.71
CA THR A 136 -5.87 19.55 -20.14
C THR A 136 -6.11 21.00 -20.54
N ALA A 137 -5.55 21.97 -19.81
CA ALA A 137 -5.62 23.38 -20.17
C ALA A 137 -4.90 23.70 -21.48
N GLN A 138 -3.74 23.08 -21.74
CA GLN A 138 -3.04 23.21 -23.02
C GLN A 138 -3.85 22.65 -24.18
N LEU A 139 -4.50 21.49 -24.01
CA LEU A 139 -5.37 20.90 -25.02
C LEU A 139 -6.56 21.83 -25.35
N MET A 140 -7.18 22.43 -24.33
CA MET A 140 -8.24 23.43 -24.53
C MET A 140 -7.75 24.62 -25.36
N ALA A 141 -6.56 25.16 -25.06
CA ALA A 141 -5.98 26.27 -25.82
C ALA A 141 -5.69 25.90 -27.29
N LEU A 142 -5.20 24.68 -27.55
CA LEU A 142 -5.00 24.18 -28.91
C LEU A 142 -6.33 24.00 -29.67
N LEU A 143 -7.39 23.55 -29.00
CA LEU A 143 -8.73 23.44 -29.59
C LEU A 143 -9.30 24.82 -29.94
N GLU A 144 -9.10 25.82 -29.08
CA GLU A 144 -9.51 27.20 -29.35
C GLU A 144 -8.77 27.78 -30.57
N GLN A 145 -7.46 27.55 -30.67
CA GLN A 145 -6.68 27.96 -31.84
C GLN A 145 -7.16 27.30 -33.13
N ASN A 146 -7.45 25.99 -33.11
CA ASN A 146 -8.00 25.29 -34.28
C ASN A 146 -9.36 25.85 -34.70
N THR A 147 -10.23 26.16 -33.73
CA THR A 147 -11.51 26.82 -33.99
C THR A 147 -11.30 28.17 -34.70
N ARG A 148 -10.37 28.99 -34.18
CA ARG A 148 -10.04 30.29 -34.77
C ARG A 148 -9.46 30.18 -36.18
N LEU A 149 -8.56 29.23 -36.42
CA LEU A 149 -8.02 28.97 -37.76
C LEU A 149 -9.14 28.57 -38.73
N THR A 150 -10.11 27.77 -38.27
CA THR A 150 -11.28 27.36 -39.07
C THR A 150 -12.15 28.56 -39.42
N GLU A 151 -12.43 29.46 -38.46
CA GLU A 151 -13.16 30.70 -38.71
C GLU A 151 -12.43 31.64 -39.69
N MET A 152 -11.12 31.80 -39.53
CA MET A 152 -10.30 32.60 -40.45
C MET A 152 -10.33 32.04 -41.86
N THR A 153 -10.24 30.71 -41.99
CA THR A 153 -10.33 30.00 -43.27
C THR A 153 -11.68 30.22 -43.92
N LYS A 154 -12.77 30.12 -43.14
CA LYS A 154 -14.13 30.42 -43.62
C LYS A 154 -14.22 31.86 -44.13
N THR A 155 -13.76 32.83 -43.35
CA THR A 155 -13.80 34.26 -43.70
C THR A 155 -12.99 34.57 -44.98
N LEU A 156 -11.81 33.95 -45.14
CA LEU A 156 -11.00 34.07 -46.35
C LEU A 156 -11.74 33.51 -47.57
N THR A 157 -12.40 32.36 -47.41
CA THR A 157 -13.17 31.71 -48.47
C THR A 157 -14.32 32.60 -48.93
N GLU A 158 -15.11 33.14 -47.99
CA GLU A 158 -16.21 34.07 -48.28
C GLU A 158 -15.72 35.34 -49.02
N ARG A 159 -14.54 35.87 -48.64
CA ARG A 159 -13.94 37.01 -49.34
C ARG A 159 -13.52 36.66 -50.76
N ILE A 160 -12.90 35.50 -50.97
CA ILE A 160 -12.49 35.04 -52.31
C ILE A 160 -13.73 34.85 -53.20
N GLU A 161 -14.80 34.27 -52.67
CA GLU A 161 -16.06 34.09 -53.38
C GLU A 161 -16.65 35.44 -53.82
N ASN A 162 -16.73 36.41 -52.91
CA ASN A 162 -17.19 37.77 -53.25
C ASN A 162 -16.30 38.44 -54.30
N LEU A 163 -14.99 38.40 -54.15
CA LEU A 163 -14.05 38.99 -55.11
C LEU A 163 -14.16 38.34 -56.50
N THR A 164 -14.33 37.01 -56.53
CA THR A 164 -14.48 36.26 -57.77
C THR A 164 -15.81 36.60 -58.44
N SER A 165 -16.88 36.74 -57.66
CA SER A 165 -18.20 37.18 -58.15
C SER A 165 -18.16 38.60 -58.72
N GLU A 166 -17.50 39.54 -58.04
CA GLU A 166 -17.27 40.91 -58.54
C GLU A 166 -16.47 40.90 -59.85
N MET A 167 -15.36 40.14 -59.90
CA MET A 167 -14.59 39.99 -61.14
C MET A 167 -15.44 39.41 -62.27
N HIS A 168 -16.21 38.36 -62.01
CA HIS A 168 -17.07 37.74 -63.02
C HIS A 168 -18.14 38.71 -63.54
N GLN A 169 -18.82 39.46 -62.65
CA GLN A 169 -19.74 40.53 -63.06
C GLN A 169 -19.07 41.59 -63.92
N HIS A 170 -17.86 42.03 -63.55
CA HIS A 170 -17.13 43.05 -64.29
C HIS A 170 -16.75 42.58 -65.70
N PHE A 171 -16.35 41.31 -65.86
CA PHE A 171 -16.07 40.71 -67.17
C PHE A 171 -17.34 40.56 -68.03
N VAL A 172 -18.43 40.03 -67.48
CA VAL A 172 -19.71 39.87 -68.20
C VAL A 172 -20.27 41.22 -68.67
N ARG A 173 -20.14 42.26 -67.85
CA ARG A 173 -20.58 43.62 -68.20
C ARG A 173 -19.73 44.27 -69.30
N LYS A 174 -18.46 43.88 -69.42
CA LYS A 174 -17.55 44.39 -70.47
C LYS A 174 -17.79 43.70 -71.82
N ASP A 175 -18.29 42.48 -71.84
CA ASP A 175 -18.63 41.70 -73.04
C ASP A 175 -20.03 41.97 -73.60
N GLN A 176 -20.84 42.85 -73.00
CA GLN A 176 -22.11 43.26 -73.61
C GLN A 176 -21.88 44.19 -74.81
N PRO A 177 -22.26 43.80 -76.05
CA PRO A 177 -22.10 44.66 -77.22
C PRO A 177 -23.02 45.87 -77.08
N LYS A 178 -22.44 47.07 -77.23
CA LYS A 178 -23.20 48.32 -77.30
C LYS A 178 -24.06 48.29 -78.57
N VAL A 179 -25.36 48.08 -78.41
CA VAL A 179 -26.40 48.28 -79.44
C VAL A 179 -26.77 49.75 -79.48
#